data_AF-A0A7V9MGC6-F1
#
_entry.id   AF-A0A7V9MGC6-F1
#
_cell.length_a   1.000
_cell.length_b   1.000
_cell.length_c   1.000
_cell.angle_alpha   90.00
_cell.angle_beta   90.00
_cell.angle_gamma   90.00
#
_symmetry.space_group_name_H-M   'P 1'
#
loop_
_entity.id
_entity.type
_entity.pdbx_description
1 polymer ?
#
loop_
_entity_poly.entity_id
_entity_poly.type
_entity_poly.pdbx_seq_one_letter_code
_entity_poly.pdbx_strand_id
1 'polypeptide(L)'
;MQTTPFNSPRGTRSAARRLAAGLAVTGALLVPAAALAETLKGTAGDDTIVGTEGQDVIHARAGNDVIKALAGLDRVHAGGGNDTVEGGDSHDLIRGGDGNDNLSGGDGPDRIFAGQGVDKVDGGDGDDNLWALARKDVQGEDDATGDSLSGGAGDDRFHTRDGEKDTIDCGDGRDRVLADYRDEVLNNCEKVIRRPAQARRGAENRRDRAERLEQRSERLRKRAERVERRAERVREREQGGRPAA
;
A
#
# COMPACT_ATOMS: atom_id res chain seq x y z
N MET A 1 24.20 89.18 38.26
CA MET A 1 24.44 88.19 37.19
C MET A 1 24.13 86.83 37.82
N GLN A 2 22.89 86.30 37.73
CA GLN A 2 22.45 85.29 36.75
C GLN A 2 23.47 84.13 36.67
N THR A 3 23.20 82.87 37.05
CA THR A 3 22.07 82.00 36.69
C THR A 3 21.92 80.81 37.66
N THR A 4 20.69 80.33 37.86
CA THR A 4 20.36 78.92 38.18
C THR A 4 20.13 78.16 36.85
N PRO A 5 20.20 76.81 36.73
CA PRO A 5 19.06 75.96 37.15
C PRO A 5 19.36 74.48 37.53
N PHE A 6 18.32 73.84 38.12
CA PHE A 6 17.87 72.43 37.97
C PHE A 6 18.81 71.26 38.39
N ASN A 7 18.38 70.10 38.90
CA ASN A 7 17.17 69.52 39.48
C ASN A 7 17.58 68.11 40.00
N SER A 8 16.84 67.61 40.99
CA SER A 8 16.85 66.35 41.78
C SER A 8 17.04 65.02 41.02
N PRO A 9 16.95 63.78 41.62
CA PRO A 9 16.77 63.37 43.04
C PRO A 9 17.61 62.12 43.48
N ARG A 10 17.59 61.74 44.78
CA ARG A 10 17.87 60.35 45.22
C ARG A 10 17.08 59.93 46.48
N GLY A 11 16.32 58.84 46.32
CA GLY A 11 16.03 57.79 47.31
C GLY A 11 14.92 58.09 48.34
N THR A 12 14.03 57.18 48.72
CA THR A 12 13.80 55.77 48.39
C THR A 12 12.42 55.35 48.92
N ARG A 13 11.79 54.41 48.19
CA ARG A 13 10.91 53.32 48.68
C ARG A 13 9.51 53.66 49.22
N SER A 14 8.58 53.65 48.27
CA SER A 14 7.22 53.15 48.39
C SER A 14 7.18 51.69 48.86
N ALA A 15 6.25 51.35 49.75
CA ALA A 15 5.40 50.15 49.59
C ALA A 15 4.26 50.19 50.62
N ALA A 16 3.10 50.64 50.15
CA ALA A 16 1.84 50.45 50.84
C ALA A 16 1.11 49.24 50.22
N ARG A 17 0.56 48.38 51.10
CA ARG A 17 -0.83 47.86 51.02
C ARG A 17 -1.14 46.81 49.93
N ARG A 18 -1.56 45.61 50.34
CA ARG A 18 -2.98 45.15 50.40
C ARG A 18 -3.08 43.63 50.55
N LEU A 19 -4.02 43.21 51.41
CA LEU A 19 -4.61 41.87 51.45
C LEU A 19 -5.36 41.56 50.13
N ALA A 20 -5.31 40.32 49.67
CA ALA A 20 -6.46 39.62 49.10
C ALA A 20 -6.23 38.11 49.05
N ALA A 21 -7.26 37.36 49.46
CA ALA A 21 -7.36 35.91 49.39
C ALA A 21 -7.34 35.40 47.94
N GLY A 22 -6.88 34.17 47.74
CA GLY A 22 -6.94 33.50 46.44
C GLY A 22 -6.61 32.04 46.59
N LEU A 23 -7.65 31.22 46.56
CA LEU A 23 -7.69 29.77 46.51
C LEU A 23 -6.57 29.21 45.59
N ALA A 24 -5.60 28.50 46.15
CA ALA A 24 -4.64 27.76 45.36
C ALA A 24 -5.34 26.53 44.76
N VAL A 25 -5.80 26.66 43.50
CA VAL A 25 -6.12 25.49 42.68
C VAL A 25 -4.79 24.80 42.39
N THR A 26 -4.43 23.85 43.25
CA THR A 26 -3.34 22.93 43.00
C THR A 26 -3.79 21.95 41.92
N GLY A 27 -3.18 22.03 40.75
CA GLY A 27 -3.32 21.01 39.70
C GLY A 27 -4.29 21.36 38.57
N ALA A 28 -4.14 22.53 37.96
CA ALA A 28 -4.43 22.60 36.53
C ALA A 28 -3.32 21.80 35.83
N LEU A 29 -3.58 20.52 35.55
CA LEU A 29 -2.82 19.80 34.54
C LEU A 29 -3.05 20.57 33.24
N LEU A 30 -2.10 21.44 32.90
CA LEU A 30 -2.01 22.04 31.58
C LEU A 30 -1.64 20.89 30.65
N VAL A 31 -2.64 20.13 30.17
CA VAL A 31 -2.47 19.37 28.94
C VAL A 31 -2.27 20.45 27.88
N PRO A 32 -1.09 20.56 27.24
CA PRO A 32 -0.95 21.49 26.13
C PRO A 32 -2.04 21.14 25.13
N ALA A 33 -2.79 22.13 24.65
CA ALA A 33 -3.90 21.93 23.71
C ALA A 33 -3.48 21.19 22.42
N ALA A 34 -2.18 21.02 22.21
CA ALA A 34 -1.55 20.27 21.13
C ALA A 34 -1.47 18.75 21.33
N ALA A 35 -2.02 18.16 22.40
CA ALA A 35 -1.97 16.69 22.63
C ALA A 35 -3.36 16.04 22.73
N LEU A 36 -4.39 16.70 22.18
CA LEU A 36 -5.76 16.19 22.18
C LEU A 36 -6.09 15.62 20.82
N ALA A 37 -6.71 14.44 20.81
CA ALA A 37 -7.31 13.87 19.62
C ALA A 37 -8.33 14.85 18.99
N GLU A 38 -8.12 15.20 17.72
CA GLU A 38 -8.96 16.13 16.95
C GLU A 38 -9.58 15.44 15.72
N THR A 39 -10.63 16.06 15.18
CA THR A 39 -11.14 15.73 13.85
C THR A 39 -11.01 16.95 12.96
N LEU A 40 -10.05 16.89 12.04
CA LEU A 40 -9.72 17.97 11.11
C LEU A 40 -10.39 17.70 9.76
N LYS A 41 -11.01 18.72 9.18
CA LYS A 41 -11.73 18.62 7.91
C LYS A 41 -11.33 19.75 6.99
N GLY A 42 -10.84 19.40 5.81
CA GLY A 42 -10.64 20.32 4.70
C GLY A 42 -11.94 20.68 4.00
N THR A 43 -11.78 21.32 2.86
CA THR A 43 -12.78 21.94 2.02
C THR A 43 -12.98 21.09 0.77
N ALA A 44 -13.02 21.70 -0.41
CA ALA A 44 -13.06 20.99 -1.69
C ALA A 44 -12.04 21.59 -2.67
N GLY A 45 -11.12 22.39 -2.16
CA GLY A 45 -9.95 22.88 -2.88
C GLY A 45 -8.73 22.72 -1.99
N ASP A 46 -7.58 23.10 -2.53
CA ASP A 46 -6.27 22.84 -1.91
C ASP A 46 -6.14 23.39 -0.49
N ASP A 47 -5.99 22.50 0.48
CA ASP A 47 -5.85 22.79 1.90
C ASP A 47 -4.46 22.47 2.44
N THR A 48 -4.08 23.15 3.52
CA THR A 48 -2.92 22.75 4.34
C THR A 48 -3.43 22.41 5.72
N ILE A 49 -3.33 21.14 6.09
CA ILE A 49 -3.83 20.60 7.35
C ILE A 49 -2.64 20.13 8.18
N VAL A 50 -2.55 20.64 9.40
CA VAL A 50 -1.56 20.20 10.38
C VAL A 50 -2.34 19.65 11.58
N GLY A 51 -2.05 18.41 11.93
CA GLY A 51 -2.54 17.73 13.11
C GLY A 51 -1.94 18.26 14.40
N THR A 52 -2.08 17.45 15.43
CA THR A 52 -1.61 17.66 16.78
C THR A 52 -0.69 16.52 17.18
N GLU A 53 -0.10 16.57 18.37
CA GLU A 53 0.65 15.45 18.96
C GLU A 53 -0.30 14.36 19.54
N GLY A 54 -1.59 14.41 19.20
CA GLY A 54 -2.64 13.52 19.66
C GLY A 54 -3.20 12.66 18.53
N GLN A 55 -4.12 11.74 18.85
CA GLN A 55 -4.72 10.86 17.83
C GLN A 55 -5.75 11.58 16.98
N ASP A 56 -5.40 11.93 15.75
CA ASP A 56 -6.22 12.74 14.88
C ASP A 56 -6.98 11.92 13.83
N VAL A 57 -8.12 12.48 13.41
CA VAL A 57 -8.87 12.01 12.25
C VAL A 57 -8.94 13.14 11.23
N ILE A 58 -8.21 12.99 10.14
CA ILE A 58 -8.05 14.02 9.11
C ILE A 58 -8.82 13.62 7.84
N HIS A 59 -9.67 14.52 7.35
CA HIS A 59 -10.39 14.37 6.09
C HIS A 59 -10.20 15.62 5.23
N ALA A 60 -9.28 15.59 4.27
CA ALA A 60 -8.96 16.77 3.45
C ALA A 60 -9.97 16.99 2.32
N ARG A 61 -10.45 15.88 1.73
CA ARG A 61 -11.59 15.72 0.80
C ARG A 61 -11.22 15.86 -0.66
N ALA A 62 -11.20 17.05 -1.22
CA ALA A 62 -10.94 17.23 -2.63
C ALA A 62 -10.06 18.47 -2.79
N GLY A 63 -9.18 18.47 -3.79
CA GLY A 63 -8.12 19.46 -3.89
C GLY A 63 -6.76 18.77 -3.78
N ASN A 64 -5.69 19.50 -4.06
CA ASN A 64 -4.34 19.01 -3.84
C ASN A 64 -3.91 19.45 -2.43
N ASP A 65 -4.03 18.55 -1.48
CA ASP A 65 -3.91 18.84 -0.06
C ASP A 65 -2.51 18.55 0.46
N VAL A 66 -2.05 19.35 1.44
CA VAL A 66 -0.81 19.11 2.19
C VAL A 66 -1.17 18.80 3.62
N ILE A 67 -0.91 17.57 4.06
CA ILE A 67 -1.30 17.03 5.36
C ILE A 67 -0.06 16.61 6.15
N LYS A 68 0.03 17.07 7.39
CA LYS A 68 1.01 16.60 8.38
C LYS A 68 0.27 16.18 9.63
N ALA A 69 0.22 14.89 9.94
CA ALA A 69 -0.53 14.41 11.10
C ALA A 69 0.25 14.59 12.42
N LEU A 70 1.59 14.50 12.36
CA LEU A 70 2.55 14.66 13.47
C LEU A 70 2.63 13.39 14.35
N ALA A 71 2.83 13.52 15.65
CA ALA A 71 2.82 12.36 16.53
C ALA A 71 1.39 11.97 16.85
N GLY A 72 1.07 10.68 16.85
CA GLY A 72 -0.30 10.27 17.12
C GLY A 72 -0.61 8.92 16.52
N LEU A 73 -1.76 8.34 16.88
CA LEU A 73 -2.29 7.22 16.10
C LEU A 73 -3.33 7.78 15.16
N ASP A 74 -2.89 8.22 14.00
CA ASP A 74 -3.67 9.09 13.14
C ASP A 74 -4.41 8.31 12.07
N ARG A 75 -5.53 8.88 11.64
CA ARG A 75 -6.30 8.39 10.51
C ARG A 75 -6.43 9.49 9.49
N VAL A 76 -5.67 9.39 8.41
CA VAL A 76 -5.66 10.37 7.33
C VAL A 76 -6.41 9.83 6.12
N HIS A 77 -7.31 10.66 5.60
CA HIS A 77 -7.96 10.47 4.31
C HIS A 77 -7.78 11.76 3.51
N ALA A 78 -6.88 11.72 2.53
CA ALA A 78 -6.54 12.88 1.73
C ALA A 78 -7.67 13.18 0.74
N GLY A 79 -8.11 12.18 -0.01
CA GLY A 79 -9.36 12.22 -0.77
C GLY A 79 -9.09 12.27 -2.26
N GLY A 80 -9.58 13.27 -2.98
CA GLY A 80 -9.39 13.37 -4.42
C GLY A 80 -8.53 14.56 -4.82
N GLY A 81 -7.48 14.34 -5.60
CA GLY A 81 -6.49 15.32 -5.99
C GLY A 81 -5.09 14.74 -5.81
N ASN A 82 -4.06 15.52 -6.11
CA ASN A 82 -2.69 15.08 -5.90
C ASN A 82 -2.23 15.54 -4.53
N ASP A 83 -2.29 14.65 -3.55
CA ASP A 83 -2.09 14.99 -2.16
C ASP A 83 -0.66 14.73 -1.69
N THR A 84 -0.21 15.45 -0.68
CA THR A 84 1.04 15.18 0.04
C THR A 84 0.72 14.92 1.50
N VAL A 85 1.02 13.72 1.99
CA VAL A 85 0.71 13.28 3.36
C VAL A 85 1.96 12.82 4.08
N GLU A 86 2.14 13.32 5.31
CA GLU A 86 3.13 12.86 6.29
C GLU A 86 2.36 12.40 7.53
N GLY A 87 2.42 11.10 7.85
CA GLY A 87 1.85 10.52 9.06
C GLY A 87 2.55 11.08 10.29
N GLY A 88 3.83 10.79 10.42
CA GLY A 88 4.68 11.28 11.50
C GLY A 88 5.03 10.14 12.44
N ASP A 89 4.88 10.33 13.75
CA ASP A 89 5.28 9.30 14.72
C ASP A 89 4.09 8.42 15.12
N SER A 90 4.34 7.13 15.24
CA SER A 90 3.52 6.04 15.81
C SER A 90 2.89 5.09 14.78
N HIS A 91 1.59 4.76 14.86
CA HIS A 91 0.99 3.74 13.97
C HIS A 91 -0.20 4.35 13.26
N ASP A 92 0.05 4.84 12.06
CA ASP A 92 -0.90 5.61 11.30
C ASP A 92 -1.68 4.76 10.30
N LEU A 93 -2.82 5.30 9.90
CA LEU A 93 -3.63 4.79 8.82
C LEU A 93 -3.80 5.90 7.79
N ILE A 94 -3.07 5.79 6.68
CA ILE A 94 -3.09 6.76 5.60
C ILE A 94 -3.85 6.20 4.41
N ARG A 95 -4.70 7.03 3.81
CA ARG A 95 -5.37 6.78 2.52
C ARG A 95 -5.16 8.01 1.64
N GLY A 96 -4.44 7.87 0.54
CA GLY A 96 -4.27 8.91 -0.48
C GLY A 96 -5.62 9.18 -1.15
N GLY A 97 -6.07 8.27 -1.99
CA GLY A 97 -7.42 8.30 -2.55
C GLY A 97 -7.39 8.32 -4.07
N ASP A 98 -7.94 9.34 -4.71
CA ASP A 98 -7.90 9.45 -6.18
C ASP A 98 -6.88 10.53 -6.58
N GLY A 99 -5.89 10.22 -7.40
CA GLY A 99 -4.91 11.20 -7.88
C GLY A 99 -3.47 10.68 -7.75
N ASN A 100 -2.49 11.52 -8.06
CA ASN A 100 -1.09 11.14 -7.93
C ASN A 100 -0.57 11.65 -6.58
N ASP A 101 -0.59 10.78 -5.58
CA ASP A 101 -0.30 11.14 -4.21
C ASP A 101 1.17 10.92 -3.83
N ASN A 102 1.64 11.67 -2.84
CA ASN A 102 2.95 11.48 -2.20
C ASN A 102 2.75 11.25 -0.70
N LEU A 103 2.84 10.00 -0.28
CA LEU A 103 2.48 9.53 1.05
C LEU A 103 3.71 9.04 1.80
N SER A 104 3.86 9.47 3.05
CA SER A 104 4.90 9.04 3.99
C SER A 104 4.25 8.57 5.28
N GLY A 105 4.57 7.37 5.75
CA GLY A 105 4.16 6.86 7.06
C GLY A 105 4.89 7.59 8.18
N GLY A 106 6.22 7.49 8.19
CA GLY A 106 7.07 8.15 9.17
C GLY A 106 7.70 7.14 10.11
N ASP A 107 7.68 7.43 11.41
CA ASP A 107 8.20 6.52 12.43
C ASP A 107 7.08 5.62 12.96
N GLY A 108 7.39 4.34 13.16
CA GLY A 108 6.51 3.29 13.65
C GLY A 108 5.75 2.55 12.53
N PRO A 109 5.06 1.44 12.88
CA PRO A 109 4.45 0.55 11.89
C PRO A 109 3.10 1.06 11.38
N ASP A 110 3.09 1.42 10.11
CA ASP A 110 2.01 2.12 9.44
C ASP A 110 1.18 1.23 8.50
N ARG A 111 0.04 1.78 8.11
CA ARG A 111 -0.82 1.21 7.06
C ARG A 111 -1.16 2.27 6.04
N ILE A 112 -0.58 2.15 4.86
CA ILE A 112 -0.74 3.12 3.78
C ILE A 112 -1.47 2.47 2.61
N PHE A 113 -2.58 3.09 2.22
CA PHE A 113 -3.30 2.77 0.99
C PHE A 113 -3.10 3.94 0.04
N ALA A 114 -2.38 3.71 -1.06
CA ALA A 114 -2.00 4.76 -1.99
C ALA A 114 -3.27 5.32 -2.66
N GLY A 115 -3.94 4.54 -3.50
CA GLY A 115 -5.12 5.10 -4.12
C GLY A 115 -5.41 4.56 -5.51
N GLN A 116 -5.95 5.42 -6.35
CA GLN A 116 -5.92 5.35 -7.80
C GLN A 116 -4.97 6.43 -8.28
N GLY A 117 -4.21 6.18 -9.35
CA GLY A 117 -3.27 7.15 -9.88
C GLY A 117 -1.84 6.74 -9.58
N VAL A 118 -0.89 7.59 -10.01
CA VAL A 118 0.53 7.31 -9.87
C VAL A 118 1.02 7.80 -8.53
N ASP A 119 1.11 6.88 -7.60
CA ASP A 119 1.44 7.20 -6.23
C ASP A 119 2.90 6.99 -5.92
N LYS A 120 3.41 7.84 -5.03
CA LYS A 120 4.68 7.64 -4.36
C LYS A 120 4.40 7.38 -2.89
N VAL A 121 4.82 6.22 -2.41
CA VAL A 121 4.64 5.79 -1.03
C VAL A 121 5.99 5.50 -0.39
N ASP A 122 6.18 6.02 0.82
CA ASP A 122 7.31 5.69 1.71
C ASP A 122 6.74 5.23 3.06
N GLY A 123 7.08 4.01 3.48
CA GLY A 123 6.69 3.48 4.79
C GLY A 123 7.39 4.25 5.90
N GLY A 124 8.72 4.24 5.87
CA GLY A 124 9.56 4.96 6.83
C GLY A 124 10.25 3.99 7.77
N ASP A 125 10.37 4.35 9.05
CA ASP A 125 10.99 3.49 10.05
C ASP A 125 9.90 2.65 10.74
N GLY A 126 9.72 1.38 10.42
CA GLY A 126 8.66 0.58 11.02
C GLY A 126 8.44 -0.75 10.31
N ASP A 127 7.59 -1.61 10.89
CA ASP A 127 7.11 -2.79 10.17
C ASP A 127 5.81 -2.42 9.42
N ASP A 128 5.95 -1.94 8.18
CA ASP A 128 4.85 -1.29 7.47
C ASP A 128 4.00 -2.23 6.64
N ASN A 129 2.77 -1.80 6.33
CA ASN A 129 1.94 -2.46 5.33
C ASN A 129 1.47 -1.44 4.28
N LEU A 130 1.95 -1.65 3.05
CA LEU A 130 1.76 -0.73 1.94
C LEU A 130 0.91 -1.39 0.85
N TRP A 131 -0.14 -0.71 0.41
CA TRP A 131 -1.01 -1.11 -0.68
C TRP A 131 -0.96 -0.05 -1.78
N ALA A 132 -0.61 -0.47 -3.00
CA ALA A 132 -0.71 0.36 -4.21
C ALA A 132 -2.16 0.80 -4.43
N LEU A 133 -3.08 -0.15 -4.66
CA LEU A 133 -4.50 0.21 -4.74
C LEU A 133 -5.26 0.20 -3.40
N ALA A 134 -6.21 1.13 -3.29
CA ALA A 134 -7.32 0.99 -2.36
C ALA A 134 -8.10 -0.31 -2.62
N ARG A 135 -8.69 -0.90 -1.56
CA ARG A 135 -9.38 -2.21 -1.64
C ARG A 135 -10.27 -2.32 -2.88
N LYS A 136 -9.99 -3.34 -3.70
CA LYS A 136 -10.66 -3.69 -4.95
C LYS A 136 -12.11 -4.13 -4.74
N ASP A 137 -12.96 -3.16 -4.37
CA ASP A 137 -14.41 -3.34 -4.28
C ASP A 137 -15.09 -2.97 -5.62
N VAL A 138 -14.35 -2.42 -6.58
CA VAL A 138 -14.85 -2.00 -7.89
C VAL A 138 -13.97 -2.57 -8.99
N GLN A 139 -14.58 -3.35 -9.89
CA GLN A 139 -13.96 -3.80 -11.13
C GLN A 139 -13.89 -2.59 -12.08
N GLY A 140 -12.70 -2.26 -12.58
CA GLY A 140 -12.59 -1.71 -13.95
C GLY A 140 -11.91 -0.36 -14.15
N GLU A 141 -11.16 0.17 -13.20
CA GLU A 141 -10.24 1.28 -13.50
C GLU A 141 -8.84 0.64 -13.60
N ASP A 142 -8.47 0.18 -14.80
CA ASP A 142 -7.06 -0.12 -15.12
C ASP A 142 -6.38 1.25 -15.19
N ASP A 143 -5.87 1.66 -14.05
CA ASP A 143 -4.69 2.51 -13.97
C ASP A 143 -3.59 1.83 -14.83
N ALA A 144 -2.92 2.58 -15.70
CA ALA A 144 -1.90 2.04 -16.61
C ALA A 144 -0.48 2.41 -16.16
N THR A 145 -0.34 2.88 -14.93
CA THR A 145 0.76 3.71 -14.47
C THR A 145 1.17 3.27 -13.08
N GLY A 146 2.18 2.40 -13.03
CA GLY A 146 2.58 1.81 -11.75
C GLY A 146 3.15 2.78 -10.74
N ASP A 147 2.99 2.39 -9.49
CA ASP A 147 3.35 3.16 -8.31
C ASP A 147 4.83 3.02 -7.95
N SER A 148 5.32 3.93 -7.12
CA SER A 148 6.65 3.86 -6.50
C SER A 148 6.50 3.67 -4.99
N LEU A 149 6.71 2.45 -4.50
CA LEU A 149 6.60 2.13 -3.08
C LEU A 149 8.00 1.88 -2.49
N SER A 150 8.26 2.48 -1.34
CA SER A 150 9.45 2.30 -0.50
C SER A 150 9.02 1.81 0.87
N GLY A 151 9.66 0.77 1.38
CA GLY A 151 9.41 0.23 2.72
C GLY A 151 10.10 1.07 3.78
N GLY A 152 11.39 1.32 3.58
CA GLY A 152 12.21 2.03 4.54
C GLY A 152 12.95 1.03 5.44
N ALA A 153 12.92 1.23 6.75
CA ALA A 153 13.61 0.36 7.70
C ALA A 153 12.61 -0.47 8.52
N GLY A 154 12.73 -1.79 8.49
CA GLY A 154 11.89 -2.71 9.27
C GLY A 154 11.49 -3.94 8.46
N ASP A 155 10.62 -4.79 9.01
CA ASP A 155 10.15 -5.98 8.28
C ASP A 155 8.83 -5.64 7.54
N ASP A 156 8.92 -5.12 6.31
CA ASP A 156 7.80 -4.52 5.59
C ASP A 156 6.94 -5.50 4.78
N ARG A 157 5.71 -5.07 4.45
CA ARG A 157 4.79 -5.81 3.59
C ARG A 157 4.16 -4.97 2.50
N PHE A 158 4.36 -5.41 1.27
CA PHE A 158 3.82 -4.76 0.08
C PHE A 158 2.69 -5.58 -0.54
N HIS A 159 1.65 -4.89 -0.98
CA HIS A 159 0.46 -5.48 -1.58
C HIS A 159 0.10 -4.78 -2.91
N THR A 160 0.75 -5.19 -4.00
CA THR A 160 0.65 -4.60 -5.35
C THR A 160 0.01 -5.58 -6.34
N ARG A 161 -1.23 -6.01 -6.04
CA ARG A 161 -1.97 -7.02 -6.84
C ARG A 161 -3.04 -6.42 -7.74
N ASP A 162 -2.77 -5.20 -8.19
CA ASP A 162 -3.59 -4.42 -9.10
C ASP A 162 -3.50 -4.94 -10.53
N GLY A 163 -2.30 -5.34 -10.94
CA GLY A 163 -1.98 -5.61 -12.32
C GLY A 163 -1.34 -4.40 -12.98
N GLU A 164 -0.62 -3.56 -12.26
CA GLU A 164 0.20 -2.51 -12.84
C GLU A 164 1.68 -2.93 -12.88
N LYS A 165 2.56 -2.00 -13.23
CA LYS A 165 4.02 -2.22 -13.25
C LYS A 165 4.64 -1.33 -12.20
N ASP A 166 4.55 -1.76 -10.95
CA ASP A 166 5.02 -0.97 -9.82
C ASP A 166 6.53 -1.09 -9.65
N THR A 167 7.13 -0.06 -9.06
CA THR A 167 8.52 -0.08 -8.60
C THR A 167 8.50 -0.17 -7.09
N ILE A 168 9.07 -1.23 -6.55
CA ILE A 168 9.03 -1.54 -5.12
C ILE A 168 10.46 -1.58 -4.61
N ASP A 169 10.81 -0.63 -3.75
CA ASP A 169 12.03 -0.67 -2.96
C ASP A 169 11.70 -1.20 -1.56
N CYS A 170 12.19 -2.39 -1.25
CA CYS A 170 11.95 -2.98 0.06
C CYS A 170 12.75 -2.34 1.21
N GLY A 171 13.82 -1.60 0.92
CA GLY A 171 14.66 -1.02 1.97
C GLY A 171 15.41 -2.05 2.82
N ASP A 172 15.56 -1.73 4.11
CA ASP A 172 16.31 -2.48 5.10
C ASP A 172 15.38 -3.39 5.92
N GLY A 173 15.69 -4.69 6.00
CA GLY A 173 14.97 -5.63 6.85
C GLY A 173 14.62 -6.92 6.13
N ARG A 174 13.56 -7.61 6.58
CA ARG A 174 13.05 -8.82 5.93
C ARG A 174 11.66 -8.59 5.36
N ASP A 175 11.68 -8.09 4.14
CA ASP A 175 10.46 -7.59 3.51
C ASP A 175 9.74 -8.65 2.72
N ARG A 176 8.41 -8.52 2.67
CA ARG A 176 7.53 -9.45 1.99
C ARG A 176 6.70 -8.72 0.97
N VAL A 177 6.93 -9.06 -0.29
CA VAL A 177 6.25 -8.44 -1.41
C VAL A 177 5.21 -9.40 -1.98
N LEU A 178 3.96 -8.97 -1.95
CA LEU A 178 2.84 -9.63 -2.60
C LEU A 178 2.57 -8.97 -3.95
N ALA A 179 3.54 -9.09 -4.86
CA ALA A 179 3.52 -8.45 -6.18
C ALA A 179 2.87 -9.29 -7.28
N ASP A 180 2.47 -8.59 -8.33
CA ASP A 180 2.21 -9.17 -9.63
C ASP A 180 3.51 -9.45 -10.41
N TYR A 181 3.39 -10.03 -11.60
CA TYR A 181 4.56 -10.46 -12.38
C TYR A 181 5.26 -9.33 -13.13
N ARG A 182 4.59 -8.19 -13.28
CA ARG A 182 5.09 -7.02 -14.03
C ARG A 182 5.92 -6.09 -13.16
N ASP A 183 5.72 -6.17 -11.85
CA ASP A 183 6.30 -5.29 -10.85
C ASP A 183 7.82 -5.50 -10.78
N GLU A 184 8.51 -4.37 -10.70
CA GLU A 184 9.94 -4.25 -10.54
C GLU A 184 10.24 -4.17 -9.04
N VAL A 185 10.67 -5.31 -8.49
CA VAL A 185 11.02 -5.43 -7.08
C VAL A 185 12.53 -5.28 -6.93
N LEU A 186 12.94 -4.28 -6.15
CA LEU A 186 14.31 -3.88 -5.88
C LEU A 186 14.71 -4.26 -4.44
N ASN A 187 16.02 -4.31 -4.19
CA ASN A 187 16.61 -4.56 -2.87
C ASN A 187 16.14 -5.86 -2.19
N ASN A 188 16.42 -6.00 -0.89
CA ASN A 188 16.62 -7.28 -0.20
C ASN A 188 15.31 -8.01 0.21
N CYS A 189 14.28 -7.97 -0.64
CA CYS A 189 12.98 -8.55 -0.34
C CYS A 189 13.07 -10.09 -0.14
N GLU A 190 12.85 -10.55 1.08
CA GLU A 190 12.98 -11.97 1.45
C GLU A 190 11.97 -12.85 0.69
N LYS A 191 10.77 -12.34 0.39
CA LYS A 191 9.69 -13.16 -0.16
C LYS A 191 8.78 -12.43 -1.14
N VAL A 192 9.01 -12.66 -2.44
CA VAL A 192 8.13 -12.18 -3.52
C VAL A 192 7.14 -13.27 -3.96
N ILE A 193 5.87 -13.16 -3.55
CA ILE A 193 4.81 -14.14 -3.92
C ILE A 193 4.09 -13.68 -5.20
N ARG A 194 4.72 -13.93 -6.35
CA ARG A 194 4.10 -13.67 -7.67
C ARG A 194 3.03 -14.72 -7.98
N ARG A 195 1.78 -14.30 -8.24
CA ARG A 195 0.70 -15.21 -8.68
C ARG A 195 0.61 -15.22 -10.20
N PRO A 196 0.71 -16.38 -10.88
CA PRO A 196 0.62 -16.39 -12.33
C PRO A 196 -0.80 -16.01 -12.74
N ALA A 197 -0.92 -14.90 -13.48
CA ALA A 197 -2.16 -14.47 -14.10
C ALA A 197 -2.71 -15.62 -14.97
N GLN A 198 -3.74 -16.30 -14.48
CA GLN A 198 -4.69 -17.14 -15.24
C GLN A 198 -4.17 -18.39 -16.00
N ALA A 199 -2.86 -18.67 -16.09
CA ALA A 199 -2.33 -19.71 -16.98
C ALA A 199 -2.63 -21.18 -16.57
N ARG A 200 -3.01 -21.48 -15.33
CA ARG A 200 -3.14 -22.89 -14.88
C ARG A 200 -4.40 -23.58 -15.39
N ARG A 201 -5.58 -22.94 -15.42
CA ARG A 201 -6.80 -23.60 -15.93
C ARG A 201 -6.74 -23.93 -17.43
N GLY A 202 -5.97 -23.17 -18.21
CA GLY A 202 -5.81 -23.39 -19.65
C GLY A 202 -4.64 -24.33 -20.03
N ALA A 203 -3.58 -24.40 -19.22
CA ALA A 203 -2.41 -25.25 -19.51
C ALA A 203 -2.59 -26.69 -19.01
N GLU A 204 -3.21 -26.87 -17.84
CA GLU A 204 -3.50 -28.18 -17.25
C GLU A 204 -4.54 -28.94 -18.11
N ASN A 205 -5.61 -28.25 -18.52
CA ASN A 205 -6.59 -28.79 -19.48
C ASN A 205 -5.99 -29.14 -20.86
N ARG A 206 -4.94 -28.43 -21.31
CA ARG A 206 -4.27 -28.72 -22.59
C ARG A 206 -3.35 -29.92 -22.49
N ARG A 207 -2.63 -30.09 -21.38
CA ARG A 207 -1.79 -31.28 -21.11
C ARG A 207 -2.63 -32.53 -20.96
N ASP A 208 -3.69 -32.48 -20.15
CA ASP A 208 -4.60 -33.62 -19.97
C ASP A 208 -5.35 -34.00 -21.26
N ARG A 209 -5.66 -33.01 -22.10
CA ARG A 209 -6.28 -33.25 -23.42
C ARG A 209 -5.28 -33.86 -24.41
N ALA A 210 -4.02 -33.41 -24.41
CA ALA A 210 -2.97 -33.98 -25.23
C ALA A 210 -2.70 -35.45 -24.86
N GLU A 211 -2.59 -35.75 -23.57
CA GLU A 211 -2.37 -37.11 -23.08
C GLU A 211 -3.56 -38.04 -23.42
N ARG A 212 -4.80 -37.57 -23.26
CA ARG A 212 -6.00 -38.34 -23.67
C ARG A 212 -6.05 -38.60 -25.18
N LEU A 213 -5.56 -37.68 -26.00
CA LEU A 213 -5.51 -37.85 -27.45
C LEU A 213 -4.41 -38.83 -27.86
N GLU A 214 -3.26 -38.81 -27.19
CA GLU A 214 -2.15 -39.74 -27.40
C GLU A 214 -2.54 -41.17 -27.01
N GLN A 215 -3.15 -41.37 -25.84
CA GLN A 215 -3.66 -42.68 -25.44
C GLN A 215 -4.74 -43.20 -26.41
N ARG A 216 -5.55 -42.31 -26.99
CA ARG A 216 -6.56 -42.68 -27.99
C ARG A 216 -5.92 -43.08 -29.32
N SER A 217 -4.90 -42.37 -29.79
CA SER A 217 -4.20 -42.70 -31.04
C SER A 217 -3.48 -44.04 -30.93
N GLU A 218 -2.85 -44.33 -29.79
CA GLU A 218 -2.17 -45.60 -29.54
C GLU A 218 -3.15 -46.79 -29.51
N ARG A 219 -4.32 -46.62 -28.87
CA ARG A 219 -5.38 -47.65 -28.87
C ARG A 219 -5.91 -47.93 -30.28
N LEU A 220 -6.05 -46.90 -31.10
CA LEU A 220 -6.49 -47.05 -32.49
C LEU A 220 -5.43 -47.76 -33.33
N ARG A 221 -4.14 -47.42 -33.16
CA ARG A 221 -3.03 -48.12 -33.82
C ARG A 221 -3.00 -49.61 -33.46
N LYS A 222 -3.08 -49.94 -32.16
CA LYS A 222 -3.15 -51.34 -31.69
C LYS A 222 -4.36 -52.10 -32.23
N ARG A 223 -5.50 -51.42 -32.44
CA ARG A 223 -6.69 -52.03 -33.07
C ARG A 223 -6.49 -52.25 -34.56
N ALA A 224 -5.91 -51.29 -35.28
CA ALA A 224 -5.61 -51.41 -36.71
C ALA A 224 -4.67 -52.60 -36.98
N GLU A 225 -3.58 -52.73 -36.21
CA GLU A 225 -2.66 -53.86 -36.34
C GLU A 225 -3.35 -55.23 -36.09
N ARG A 226 -4.30 -55.30 -35.15
CA ARG A 226 -5.06 -56.54 -34.90
C ARG A 226 -5.99 -56.89 -36.05
N VAL A 227 -6.58 -55.88 -36.69
CA VAL A 227 -7.44 -56.07 -37.87
C VAL A 227 -6.60 -56.51 -39.06
N GLU A 228 -5.45 -55.89 -39.31
CA GLU A 228 -4.54 -56.27 -40.39
C GLU A 228 -4.05 -57.71 -40.23
N ARG A 229 -3.56 -58.10 -39.04
CA ARG A 229 -3.17 -59.49 -38.77
C ARG A 229 -4.32 -60.48 -38.94
N ARG A 230 -5.57 -60.06 -38.70
CA ARG A 230 -6.75 -60.92 -38.92
C ARG A 230 -7.07 -61.02 -40.41
N ALA A 231 -6.95 -59.93 -41.17
CA ALA A 231 -7.15 -59.92 -42.61
C ALA A 231 -6.08 -60.75 -43.34
N GLU A 232 -4.82 -60.68 -42.90
CA GLU A 232 -3.72 -61.49 -43.43
C GLU A 232 -3.96 -62.98 -43.21
N ARG A 233 -4.33 -63.40 -41.99
CA ARG A 233 -4.72 -64.78 -41.69
C ARG A 233 -5.92 -65.28 -42.52
N VAL A 234 -6.85 -64.40 -42.89
CA VAL A 234 -7.97 -64.76 -43.77
C VAL A 234 -7.48 -64.95 -45.20
N ARG A 235 -6.63 -64.05 -45.72
CA ARG A 235 -6.03 -64.16 -47.06
C ARG A 235 -5.18 -65.42 -47.21
N GLU A 236 -4.38 -65.77 -46.20
CA GLU A 236 -3.59 -67.01 -46.20
C GLU A 236 -4.47 -68.27 -46.25
N ARG A 237 -5.61 -68.26 -45.54
CA ARG A 237 -6.61 -69.36 -45.61
C ARG A 237 -7.29 -69.45 -46.96
N GLU A 238 -7.55 -68.32 -47.63
CA GLU A 238 -8.14 -68.28 -48.97
C GLU A 238 -7.14 -68.72 -50.07
N GLN A 239 -5.84 -68.45 -49.91
CA GLN A 239 -4.79 -68.87 -50.84
C GLN A 239 -4.37 -70.33 -50.64
N GLY A 240 -4.38 -70.85 -49.40
CA GLY A 240 -4.07 -72.25 -49.10
C GLY A 240 -5.20 -73.25 -49.37
N GLY A 241 -6.38 -72.76 -49.80
CA GLY A 241 -7.60 -73.57 -49.96
C GLY A 241 -7.97 -73.98 -51.39
N ARG A 242 -7.14 -73.72 -52.41
CA ARG A 242 -7.38 -74.23 -53.77
C ARG A 242 -6.73 -75.60 -53.95
N PRO A 243 -7.48 -76.73 -53.98
CA PRO A 243 -6.94 -77.95 -54.53
C PRO A 243 -6.64 -77.73 -56.02
N ALA A 244 -5.40 -78.02 -56.42
CA ALA A 244 -5.05 -78.13 -57.83
C ALA A 244 -5.93 -79.25 -58.42
N ALA A 245 -6.84 -78.86 -59.31
CA ALA A 245 -7.60 -79.77 -60.16
C ALA A 245 -6.72 -80.24 -61.33
#